data_AF-A0A527HJ91-F1
#
_entry.id   AF-A0A527HJ91-F1
#
_cell.length_a   1.000
_cell.length_b   1.000
_cell.length_c   1.000
_cell.angle_alpha   90.00
_cell.angle_beta   90.00
_cell.angle_gamma   90.00
#
_symmetry.space_group_name_H-M   'P 1'
#
loop_
_entity.id
_entity.type
_entity.pdbx_description
1 polymer ?
#
loop_
_entity_poly.entity_id
_entity_poly.type
_entity_poly.pdbx_seq_one_letter_code
_entity_poly.pdbx_strand_id
1 'polypeptide(L)' 'VEPLQAVRFACAVAGISVTRPGTAPSMPTLQEVEALLARG' A
#
# COMPACT_ATOMS: atom_id res chain seq x y z
N VAL A 1 -15.20 -5.02 6.41
CA VAL A 1 -13.73 -4.96 6.60
C VAL A 1 -13.50 -4.31 7.94
N GLU A 2 -12.74 -4.94 8.83
CA GLU A 2 -12.49 -4.34 10.14
C GLU A 2 -11.65 -3.05 9.99
N PRO A 3 -11.89 -1.99 10.77
CA PRO A 3 -11.15 -0.73 10.65
C PRO A 3 -9.63 -0.91 10.71
N LEU A 4 -9.15 -1.84 11.54
CA LEU A 4 -7.73 -2.17 11.63
C LEU A 4 -7.17 -2.74 10.31
N GLN A 5 -7.93 -3.57 9.61
CA GLN A 5 -7.50 -4.12 8.31
C GLN A 5 -7.44 -3.02 7.25
N ALA A 6 -8.41 -2.09 7.25
CA ALA A 6 -8.41 -0.96 6.33
C ALA A 6 -7.18 -0.05 6.55
N VAL A 7 -6.85 0.25 7.81
CA VAL A 7 -5.67 1.06 8.15
C VAL A 7 -4.38 0.35 7.73
N ARG A 8 -4.23 -0.95 7.98
CA ARG A 8 -3.05 -1.72 7.54
C ARG A 8 -2.87 -1.67 6.02
N PHE A 9 -3.95 -1.84 5.27
CA PHE A 9 -3.93 -1.71 3.82
C PHE A 9 -3.50 -0.30 3.38
N ALA A 10 -4.09 0.74 3.96
CA ALA A 10 -3.74 2.14 3.65
C ALA A 10 -2.26 2.46 3.97
N CYS A 11 -1.73 1.96 5.09
CA CYS A 11 -0.32 2.11 5.43
C CYS A 11 0.61 1.42 4.42
N ALA A 12 0.25 0.21 3.96
CA ALA A 12 1.02 -0.49 2.94
C ALA A 12 1.02 0.27 1.60
N VAL A 13 -0.13 0.78 1.17
CA VAL A 13 -0.25 1.65 -0.03
C VAL A 13 0.63 2.88 0.10
N ALA A 14 0.52 3.61 1.22
CA ALA A 14 1.28 4.84 1.46
C ALA A 14 2.79 4.56 1.52
N GLY A 15 3.20 3.48 2.19
CA GLY A 15 4.59 3.07 2.30
C GLY A 15 5.24 2.79 0.95
N ILE A 16 4.50 2.25 -0.03
CA ILE A 16 5.01 2.06 -1.39
C ILE A 16 5.01 3.39 -2.16
N SER A 17 3.92 4.17 -2.10
CA SER A 17 3.77 5.42 -2.86
C SER A 17 4.90 6.41 -2.60
N VAL A 18 5.31 6.60 -1.34
CA VAL A 18 6.36 7.57 -0.97
C VAL A 18 7.77 7.20 -1.46
N THR A 19 7.96 6.00 -2.03
CA THR A 19 9.25 5.57 -2.60
C THR A 19 9.43 5.94 -4.07
N ARG A 20 8.40 6.52 -4.71
CA ARG A 20 8.34 6.79 -6.14
C ARG A 20 8.00 8.26 -6.41
N PRO A 21 8.54 8.87 -7.48
CA PRO A 21 8.17 10.23 -7.85
C PRO A 21 6.75 10.29 -8.46
N GLY A 22 6.03 11.36 -8.13
CA GLY A 22 4.75 11.73 -8.76
C GLY A 22 3.50 11.21 -8.04
N THR A 23 2.38 11.94 -8.12
CA THR A 23 1.13 11.62 -7.40
C THR A 23 0.48 10.33 -7.93
N ALA A 24 -0.27 10.40 -9.04
CA ALA A 24 -0.90 9.22 -9.61
C ALA A 24 0.12 8.16 -10.09
N PRO A 25 1.28 8.53 -10.68
CA PRO A 25 2.28 7.53 -11.09
C PRO A 25 2.93 6.75 -9.94
N SER A 26 2.93 7.27 -8.71
CA SER A 26 3.47 6.51 -7.55
C SER A 26 2.49 5.52 -6.96
N MET A 27 1.21 5.56 -7.35
CA MET A 27 0.21 4.66 -6.78
C MET A 27 0.57 3.20 -7.09
N PRO A 28 0.65 2.33 -6.06
CA PRO A 28 0.93 0.92 -6.27
C PRO A 28 -0.28 0.20 -6.86
N THR A 29 0.00 -0.92 -7.53
CA THR A 29 -1.00 -1.91 -7.89
C THR A 29 -1.45 -2.71 -6.67
N LEU A 30 -2.63 -3.31 -6.73
CA LEU A 30 -3.13 -4.17 -5.65
C LEU A 30 -2.15 -5.32 -5.32
N GLN A 31 -1.57 -5.93 -6.35
CA GLN A 31 -0.62 -7.04 -6.19
C GLN A 31 0.62 -6.64 -5.39
N GLU A 32 1.14 -5.43 -5.57
CA GLU A 32 2.29 -4.93 -4.81
C GLU A 32 1.95 -4.73 -3.33
N VAL A 33 0.73 -4.25 -3.04
CA VAL A 33 0.25 -4.06 -1.67
C VAL A 33 0.07 -5.41 -0.98
N GLU A 34 -0.57 -6.38 -1.63
CA GLU A 34 -0.74 -7.74 -1.12
C GLU A 34 0.60 -8.43 -0.90
N ALA A 35 1.54 -8.28 -1.82
CA ALA A 35 2.89 -8.83 -1.70
C ALA A 35 3.69 -8.21 -0.54
N LEU A 36 3.43 -6.95 -0.17
CA LEU A 36 4.02 -6.34 1.01
C LEU A 36 3.36 -6.85 2.29
N LEU A 37 2.02 -6.93 2.31
CA LEU A 37 1.27 -7.41 3.47
C LEU A 37 1.55 -8.89 3.78
N ALA A 38 1.90 -9.70 2.78
CA ALA A 38 2.28 -11.10 2.97
C ALA A 38 3.70 -11.30 3.52
N ARG A 39 4.53 -10.25 3.60
CA ARG A 39 5.93 -10.33 4.11
C ARG A 39 6.05 -10.17 5.63
N GLY A 40 4.96 -9.82 6.32
CA GLY A 40 4.92 -9.64 7.78
C GLY A 40 3.72 -10.36 8.40
#